data_AF-A0A7W0UW35-F1
#
_entry.id   AF-A0A7W0UW35-F1
#
_cell.length_a   1.000
_cell.length_b   1.000
_cell.length_c   1.000
_cell.angle_alpha   90.00
_cell.angle_beta   90.00
_cell.angle_gamma   90.00
#
_symmetry.space_group_name_H-M   'P 1'
#
loop_
_entity.id
_entity.type
_entity.pdbx_description
1 polymer ?
#
loop_
_entity_poly.entity_id
_entity_poly.type
_entity_poly.pdbx_seq_one_letter_code
_entity_poly.pdbx_strand_id
1 'polypeptide(L)' 'KYRMFLCVQDLTCPGASLIHSAGIAAHVPGVAALEANARQYVPSANKPWEDKFPGIFKFTDGTMNTATLTKAGLGAVENR' A
#
# COMPACT_ATOMS: atom_id res chain seq x y z
N LYS A 1 -20.41 -14.88 -3.85
CA LYS A 1 -20.75 -16.22 -4.41
C LYS A 1 -19.67 -17.27 -4.12
N TYR A 2 -18.40 -17.02 -4.43
CA TYR A 2 -17.35 -18.05 -4.36
C TYR A 2 -16.50 -18.08 -3.07
N ARG A 3 -16.63 -17.06 -2.19
CA ARG A 3 -15.86 -16.93 -0.92
C ARG A 3 -14.36 -17.20 -1.10
N MET A 4 -13.79 -16.71 -2.20
CA MET A 4 -12.38 -16.88 -2.49
C MET A 4 -11.56 -16.05 -1.51
N PHE A 5 -10.42 -16.61 -1.09
CA PHE A 5 -9.39 -15.85 -0.39
C PHE A 5 -8.74 -14.90 -1.40
N LEU A 6 -8.83 -13.60 -1.14
CA LEU A 6 -8.30 -12.57 -2.03
C LEU A 6 -7.11 -11.90 -1.36
N CYS A 7 -6.02 -11.76 -2.10
CA CYS A 7 -4.86 -10.97 -1.69
C CYS A 7 -4.52 -9.97 -2.78
N VAL A 8 -3.91 -8.87 -2.36
CA VAL A 8 -3.15 -7.99 -3.25
C VAL A 8 -1.69 -8.40 -3.13
N GLN A 9 -0.99 -8.50 -4.26
CA GLN A 9 0.41 -8.89 -4.31
C GLN A 9 1.20 -7.84 -5.07
N ASP A 10 2.31 -7.39 -4.49
CA ASP A 10 3.29 -6.58 -5.19
C ASP A 10 4.34 -7.47 -5.86
N LEU A 11 4.66 -7.20 -7.13
CA LEU A 11 5.89 -7.75 -7.74
C LEU A 11 7.07 -6.91 -7.20
N THR A 12 8.06 -6.59 -8.03
CA THR A 12 9.08 -5.59 -7.65
C THR A 12 8.50 -4.18 -7.76
N CYS A 13 7.59 -3.81 -6.84
CA CYS A 13 6.82 -2.57 -6.87
C CYS A 13 6.96 -1.74 -5.57
N PRO A 14 8.17 -1.30 -5.19
CA PRO A 14 8.41 -0.47 -4.01
C PRO A 14 7.95 0.99 -4.20
N GLY A 15 8.09 1.81 -3.16
CA GLY A 15 7.86 3.25 -3.22
C GLY A 15 6.41 3.61 -3.59
N ALA A 16 6.24 4.47 -4.60
CA ALA A 16 4.93 4.95 -5.02
C ALA A 16 3.93 3.81 -5.35
N SER A 17 4.43 2.73 -5.95
CA SER A 17 3.60 1.59 -6.34
C SER A 17 3.01 0.87 -5.12
N LEU A 18 3.75 0.80 -4.01
CA LEU A 18 3.25 0.23 -2.76
C LEU A 18 2.06 1.03 -2.23
N ILE A 19 2.06 2.35 -2.38
CA ILE A 19 0.95 3.21 -1.94
C ILE A 19 -0.32 2.84 -2.71
N HIS A 20 -0.21 2.55 -4.01
CA HIS A 20 -1.34 2.10 -4.81
C HIS A 20 -1.81 0.70 -4.41
N SER A 21 -0.89 -0.24 -4.17
CA SER A 21 -1.22 -1.59 -3.68
C SER A 21 -1.93 -1.55 -2.32
N ALA A 22 -1.48 -0.69 -1.40
CA ALA A 22 -2.13 -0.48 -0.11
C ALA A 22 -3.50 0.19 -0.27
N GLY A 23 -3.62 1.17 -1.16
CA GLY A 23 -4.88 1.83 -1.49
C GLY A 23 -5.92 0.85 -2.02
N ILE A 24 -5.58 0.02 -3.02
CA ILE A 24 -6.52 -0.96 -3.56
C ILE A 24 -6.86 -2.05 -2.53
N ALA A 25 -5.89 -2.53 -1.74
CA ALA A 25 -6.13 -3.50 -0.69
C ALA A 25 -7.11 -2.98 0.38
N ALA A 26 -7.03 -1.70 0.72
CA ALA A 26 -7.93 -1.07 1.68
C ALA A 26 -9.34 -0.79 1.13
N HIS A 27 -9.47 -0.57 -0.18
CA HIS A 27 -10.75 -0.19 -0.80
C HIS A 27 -11.56 -1.38 -1.32
N VAL A 28 -10.93 -2.49 -1.72
CA VAL A 28 -11.63 -3.63 -2.32
C VAL A 28 -12.18 -4.55 -1.23
N PRO A 29 -13.52 -4.69 -1.10
CA PRO A 29 -14.10 -5.53 -0.06
C PRO A 29 -13.72 -7.01 -0.24
N GLY A 30 -13.33 -7.64 0.87
CA GLY A 30 -12.99 -9.06 0.90
C GLY A 30 -11.52 -9.39 0.60
N VAL A 31 -10.67 -8.39 0.36
CA VAL A 31 -9.21 -8.57 0.42
C VAL A 31 -8.82 -8.93 1.85
N ALA A 32 -8.09 -10.02 2.00
CA ALA A 32 -7.64 -10.52 3.30
C ALA A 32 -6.25 -10.00 3.69
N ALA A 33 -5.36 -9.80 2.71
CA ALA A 33 -3.98 -9.39 2.95
C ALA A 33 -3.36 -8.68 1.74
N LEU A 34 -2.27 -7.97 2.02
CA LEU A 34 -1.36 -7.38 1.05
C LEU A 34 0.03 -8.00 1.25
N GLU A 35 0.56 -8.62 0.20
CA GLU A 35 1.97 -9.01 0.11
C GLU A 35 2.76 -7.85 -0.52
N ALA A 36 3.82 -7.42 0.17
CA ALA A 36 4.47 -6.12 -0.05
C ALA A 36 5.99 -6.14 0.22
N ASN A 37 6.67 -7.27 0.06
CA ASN A 37 8.04 -7.45 0.56
C ASN A 37 9.10 -6.64 -0.21
N ALA A 38 8.81 -6.19 -1.44
CA ALA A 38 9.78 -5.48 -2.29
C ALA A 38 10.36 -4.23 -1.61
N ARG A 39 9.59 -3.60 -0.72
CA ARG A 39 10.02 -2.45 0.10
C ARG A 39 11.26 -2.74 0.96
N GLN A 40 11.48 -3.99 1.37
CA GLN A 40 12.63 -4.40 2.20
C GLN A 40 13.91 -4.54 1.36
N TYR A 41 13.77 -4.82 0.06
CA TYR A 41 14.89 -5.07 -0.85
C TYR A 41 15.30 -3.84 -1.66
N VAL A 42 14.42 -2.84 -1.79
CA VAL A 42 14.67 -1.62 -2.57
C VAL A 42 14.41 -0.34 -1.73
N PRO A 43 15.14 -0.13 -0.62
CA PRO A 43 14.84 0.95 0.33
C PRO A 43 15.00 2.36 -0.28
N SER A 44 15.87 2.52 -1.27
CA SER A 44 16.06 3.79 -1.97
C SER A 44 14.79 4.30 -2.66
N ALA A 45 13.93 3.40 -3.14
CA ALA A 45 12.66 3.75 -3.78
C ALA A 45 11.59 4.23 -2.76
N ASN A 46 11.72 3.87 -1.48
CA ASN A 46 10.78 4.24 -0.43
C ASN A 46 11.06 5.61 0.19
N LYS A 47 12.34 6.00 0.26
CA LYS A 47 12.79 7.24 0.93
C LYS A 47 11.94 8.48 0.62
N PRO A 48 11.54 8.77 -0.64
CA PRO A 48 10.74 9.96 -0.95
C PRO A 48 9.31 9.96 -0.37
N TRP A 49 8.86 8.81 0.16
CA TRP A 49 7.49 8.54 0.58
C TRP A 49 7.35 8.28 2.08
N GLU A 50 8.43 7.92 2.77
CA GLU A 50 8.43 7.55 4.19
C GLU A 50 7.82 8.63 5.10
N ASP A 51 8.17 9.90 4.86
CA ASP A 51 7.64 11.01 5.65
C ASP A 51 6.24 11.46 5.19
N LYS A 52 5.88 11.19 3.93
CA LYS A 52 4.57 11.56 3.37
C LYS A 52 3.48 10.58 3.76
N PHE A 53 3.83 9.29 3.86
CA PHE A 53 2.91 8.20 4.15
C PHE A 53 3.50 7.26 5.23
N PRO A 54 3.80 7.77 6.44
CA PRO A 54 4.48 7.00 7.47
C PRO A 54 3.71 5.75 7.87
N GLY A 55 2.37 5.77 7.82
CA GLY A 55 1.51 4.61 8.08
C GLY A 55 1.72 3.42 7.14
N ILE A 56 2.29 3.64 5.95
CA ILE A 56 2.56 2.60 4.95
C ILE A 56 4.00 2.12 5.03
N PHE A 57 4.95 3.04 5.25
CA PHE A 57 6.38 2.74 5.16
C PHE A 57 7.05 2.47 6.52
N LYS A 58 6.50 2.96 7.64
CA LYS A 58 6.97 2.63 9.00
C LYS A 58 6.13 1.45 9.52
N PHE A 59 6.55 0.25 9.11
CA PHE A 59 5.77 -0.97 9.29
C PHE A 59 6.02 -1.60 10.67
N THR A 60 4.95 -1.82 11.42
CA THR A 60 4.98 -2.52 12.72
C THR A 60 3.85 -3.55 12.79
N ASP A 61 4.12 -4.68 13.43
CA ASP A 61 3.13 -5.71 13.75
C ASP A 61 2.32 -6.26 12.57
N GLY A 62 2.90 -6.27 11.36
CA GLY A 62 2.21 -6.81 10.19
C GLY A 62 1.15 -5.88 9.57
N THR A 63 1.06 -4.63 10.02
CA THR A 63 -0.02 -3.72 9.63
C THR A 63 0.46 -2.48 8.88
N MET A 64 -0.38 -1.99 7.96
CA MET A 64 -0.24 -0.68 7.32
C MET A 64 -1.44 0.18 7.67
N ASN A 65 -1.20 1.41 8.10
CA ASN A 65 -2.25 2.40 8.28
C ASN A 65 -2.49 3.14 6.96
N THR A 66 -3.65 2.87 6.35
CA THR A 66 -4.09 3.49 5.09
C THR A 66 -5.07 4.65 5.28
N ALA A 67 -5.35 5.06 6.53
CA ALA A 67 -6.35 6.10 6.82
C ALA A 67 -6.02 7.47 6.20
N THR A 68 -4.76 7.69 5.81
CA THR A 68 -4.32 8.92 5.14
C THR A 68 -4.48 8.89 3.62
N LEU A 69 -4.88 7.76 3.03
CA LEU A 69 -5.09 7.59 1.59
C LEU A 69 -6.48 8.07 1.17
N THR A 70 -6.74 9.37 1.32
CA THR A 70 -8.08 9.98 1.15
C THR A 70 -8.21 10.88 -0.07
N LYS A 71 -7.14 11.04 -0.86
CA LYS A 71 -7.11 11.91 -2.05
C LYS A 71 -7.58 11.19 -3.32
N ALA A 72 -7.54 11.87 -4.46
CA ALA A 72 -7.97 11.29 -5.72
C ALA A 72 -7.13 10.07 -6.15
N GLY A 73 -7.73 9.27 -7.04
CA GLY A 73 -7.19 7.98 -7.45
C GLY A 73 -7.27 6.98 -6.30
N LEU A 74 -6.15 6.33 -5.98
CA LEU A 74 -6.04 5.41 -4.84
C LEU A 74 -5.53 6.11 -3.56
N GLY A 75 -5.84 7.40 -3.40
CA GLY A 75 -5.66 8.11 -2.13
C GLY A 75 -4.41 8.97 -1.98
N ALA A 76 -3.49 8.97 -2.95
CA ALA A 76 -2.18 9.62 -2.83
C ALA A 76 -1.97 10.86 -3.73
N VAL A 77 -2.85 11.09 -4.71
CA VAL A 77 -2.67 12.13 -5.74
C VAL A 77 -3.47 13.37 -5.39
N GLU A 78 -2.83 14.54 -5.38
CA GLU A 78 -3.51 15.82 -5.21
C GLU A 78 -4.41 16.12 -6.41
N ASN A 79 -5.57 16.75 -6.15
CA ASN A 79 -6.37 17.32 -7.22
C ASN A 79 -5.61 18.49 -7.84
N ARG A 80 -5.40 18.46 -9.16
CA ARG A 80 -4.83 19.57 -9.93
C ARG A 80 -5.90 20.59 -10.29
#